data_AF-A0A946FNP7-F1
#
_entry.id   AF-A0A946FNP7-F1
#
_cell.length_a   1.000
_cell.length_b   1.000
_cell.length_c   1.000
_cell.angle_alpha   90.00
_cell.angle_beta   90.00
_cell.angle_gamma   90.00
#
_symmetry.space_group_name_H-M   'P 1'
#
loop_
_entity.id
_entity.type
_entity.pdbx_description
1 polymer ?
#
loop_
_entity_poly.entity_id
_entity_poly.type
_entity_poly.pdbx_seq_one_letter_code
_entity_poly.pdbx_strand_id
1 'polypeptide(L)'
;MADTATGCGRCGFPAPINSVRPQAEFSDKSFGAAVALCGIFGTVGLHHFYLGNIVHGVFDLGLFVGSIVCFFSGDPSLQMLGLILILMDALHTLFVFYKLIVGQQLDGAGRLVTYPGQFRS
;
A
#
# COMPACT_ATOMS: atom_id res chain seq x y z
N MET A 1 16.85 31.25 32.06
CA MET A 1 15.84 30.21 32.37
C MET A 1 15.98 29.17 31.28
N ALA A 2 16.57 28.01 31.58
CA ALA A 2 16.81 26.95 30.61
C ALA A 2 15.77 25.85 30.85
N ASP A 3 14.94 25.60 29.85
CA ASP A 3 13.91 24.56 29.88
C ASP A 3 14.58 23.18 29.92
N THR A 4 14.53 22.54 31.09
CA THR A 4 14.95 21.15 31.26
C THR A 4 13.92 20.22 30.65
N ALA A 5 14.24 19.68 29.47
CA ALA A 5 13.53 18.53 28.91
C ALA A 5 13.62 17.36 29.90
N THR A 6 12.47 16.79 30.26
CA THR A 6 12.31 15.68 31.18
C THR A 6 13.19 14.52 30.72
N GLY A 7 14.24 14.20 31.49
CA GLY A 7 15.12 13.07 31.20
C GLY A 7 14.38 11.74 31.15
N CYS A 8 15.00 10.72 30.55
CA CYS A 8 14.42 9.37 30.50
C CYS A 8 14.19 8.83 31.92
N GLY A 9 12.92 8.61 32.31
CA GLY A 9 12.52 8.22 33.68
C GLY A 9 13.05 6.86 34.17
N ARG A 10 13.81 6.13 33.34
CA ARG A 10 14.39 4.83 33.67
C ARG A 10 15.91 4.85 33.85
N CYS A 11 16.63 5.77 33.22
CA CYS A 11 18.10 5.80 33.28
C CYS A 11 18.70 7.19 33.54
N GLY A 12 17.89 8.25 33.61
CA GLY A 12 18.36 9.60 33.94
C GLY A 12 19.25 10.25 32.87
N PHE A 13 19.45 9.61 31.72
CA PHE A 13 20.24 10.18 30.63
C PHE A 13 19.46 11.31 29.95
N PRO A 14 20.09 12.48 29.68
CA PRO A 14 19.44 13.56 28.97
C PRO A 14 19.11 13.11 27.54
N ALA A 15 17.83 13.22 27.15
CA ALA A 15 17.47 13.03 25.76
C ALA A 15 18.12 14.15 24.93
N PRO A 16 18.80 13.84 23.82
CA PRO A 16 19.36 14.87 22.95
C PRO A 16 18.22 15.78 22.46
N ILE A 17 18.41 17.09 22.63
CA ILE A 17 17.43 18.17 22.46
C ILE A 17 16.81 18.22 21.04
N ASN A 18 17.38 17.50 20.09
CA ASN A 18 16.98 17.42 18.69
C ASN A 18 16.70 15.99 18.19
N SER A 19 16.48 14.99 19.06
CA SER A 19 16.00 13.69 18.59
C SER A 19 14.50 13.68 18.35
N VAL A 20 14.02 14.53 17.43
CA VAL A 20 12.90 14.11 16.61
C VAL A 20 13.49 13.04 15.72
N ARG A 21 13.49 11.78 16.19
CA ARG A 21 13.63 10.65 15.26
C ARG A 21 12.56 10.92 14.20
N PRO A 22 12.88 10.86 12.89
CA PRO A 22 11.81 10.74 11.92
C PRO A 22 11.08 9.48 12.35
N GLN A 23 9.92 9.63 13.00
CA GLN A 23 9.03 8.50 13.16
C GLN A 23 8.87 8.00 11.73
N ALA A 24 9.03 6.71 11.47
CA ALA A 24 8.55 6.16 10.21
C ALA A 24 7.14 6.72 10.05
N GLU A 25 6.97 7.68 9.15
CA GLU A 25 5.80 8.54 9.18
C GLU A 25 4.65 7.57 8.90
N PHE A 26 3.74 7.40 9.86
CA PHE A 26 2.71 6.39 9.75
C PHE A 26 1.60 6.96 8.89
N SER A 27 1.04 6.14 8.01
CA SER A 27 -0.06 6.60 7.17
C SER A 27 -1.33 6.66 8.03
N ASP A 28 -2.08 7.76 7.94
CA ASP A 28 -3.43 7.86 8.53
C ASP A 28 -4.47 6.96 7.84
N LYS A 29 -4.04 6.20 6.82
CA LYS A 29 -4.88 5.30 6.03
C LYS A 29 -5.23 4.05 6.81
N SER A 30 -6.50 3.67 6.73
CA SER A 30 -7.03 2.47 7.37
C SER A 30 -6.49 1.22 6.66
N PHE A 31 -5.78 0.39 7.42
CA PHE A 31 -5.38 -0.95 6.98
C PHE A 31 -6.57 -1.77 6.52
N GLY A 32 -7.66 -1.79 7.31
CA GLY A 32 -8.86 -2.55 6.98
C GLY A 32 -9.50 -2.09 5.66
N ALA A 33 -9.51 -0.77 5.42
CA ALA A 33 -9.98 -0.22 4.14
C ALA A 33 -9.06 -0.63 2.99
N ALA A 34 -7.74 -0.58 3.18
CA ALA A 34 -6.78 -1.02 2.17
C ALA A 34 -6.95 -2.51 1.81
N VAL A 35 -7.14 -3.38 2.82
CA VAL A 35 -7.37 -4.82 2.62
C VAL A 35 -8.72 -5.08 1.97
N ALA A 36 -9.80 -4.41 2.40
CA ALA A 36 -11.12 -4.58 1.82
C ALA A 36 -11.17 -4.11 0.34
N LEU A 37 -10.55 -2.97 0.04
CA LEU A 37 -10.43 -2.46 -1.32
C LEU A 37 -9.59 -3.38 -2.20
N CYS A 38 -8.50 -3.94 -1.65
CA CYS A 38 -7.67 -4.90 -2.37
C CYS A 38 -8.40 -6.24 -2.61
N GLY A 39 -9.21 -6.71 -1.65
CA GLY A 39 -9.97 -7.96 -1.79
C GLY A 39 -11.16 -7.86 -2.76
N ILE A 40 -11.90 -6.74 -2.75
CA ILE A 40 -13.12 -6.57 -3.56
C ILE A 40 -12.80 -5.96 -4.94
N PHE A 41 -11.89 -4.97 -4.97
CA PHE A 41 -11.56 -4.18 -6.15
C PHE A 41 -10.08 -4.26 -6.50
N GLY A 42 -9.41 -5.35 -6.11
CA GLY A 42 -7.99 -5.56 -6.35
C GLY A 42 -7.61 -5.45 -7.81
N THR A 43 -8.30 -6.23 -8.65
CA THR A 43 -8.10 -6.28 -10.11
C THR A 43 -8.50 -5.00 -10.85
N VAL A 44 -9.17 -4.06 -10.18
CA VAL A 44 -9.46 -2.74 -10.76
C VAL A 44 -8.34 -1.73 -10.41
N GLY A 45 -7.50 -2.05 -9.42
CA GLY A 45 -6.43 -1.18 -8.94
C GLY A 45 -6.86 -0.11 -7.93
N LEU A 46 -8.12 -0.11 -7.46
CA LEU A 46 -8.64 0.94 -6.55
C LEU A 46 -7.86 1.06 -5.24
N HIS A 47 -7.27 -0.03 -4.77
CA HIS A 47 -6.44 -0.05 -3.58
C HIS A 47 -5.15 0.78 -3.74
N HIS A 48 -4.57 0.87 -4.93
CA HIS A 48 -3.41 1.72 -5.20
C HIS A 48 -3.76 3.21 -5.20
N PHE A 49 -4.93 3.57 -5.72
CA PHE A 49 -5.46 4.93 -5.60
C PHE A 49 -5.69 5.32 -4.15
N TYR A 50 -6.29 4.41 -3.35
CA TYR A 50 -6.47 4.62 -1.92
C TYR A 50 -5.14 4.80 -1.20
N LEU A 51 -4.13 3.97 -1.50
CA LEU A 51 -2.78 4.07 -0.96
C LEU A 51 -2.03 5.30 -1.47
N GLY A 52 -2.52 6.01 -2.50
CA GLY A 52 -1.90 7.21 -3.05
C GLY A 52 -0.78 6.91 -4.05
N ASN A 53 -0.66 5.66 -4.48
CA ASN A 53 0.28 5.23 -5.51
C ASN A 53 -0.42 5.22 -6.88
N ILE A 54 -0.65 6.42 -7.41
CA ILE A 54 -1.49 6.63 -8.62
C ILE A 54 -0.94 5.90 -9.84
N VAL A 55 0.39 5.81 -9.99
CA VAL A 55 1.03 5.15 -11.13
C VAL A 55 0.64 3.66 -11.20
N HIS A 56 0.70 2.96 -10.06
CA HIS A 56 0.33 1.55 -10.00
C HIS A 56 -1.18 1.38 -10.19
N GLY A 57 -2.00 2.29 -9.65
CA GLY A 57 -3.45 2.25 -9.86
C GLY A 57 -3.85 2.42 -11.32
N VAL A 58 -3.20 3.33 -12.07
CA VAL A 58 -3.44 3.50 -13.51
C VAL A 58 -2.95 2.29 -14.30
N PHE A 59 -1.84 1.68 -13.89
CA PHE A 59 -1.33 0.46 -14.51
C PHE A 59 -2.32 -0.70 -14.37
N ASP A 60 -2.78 -1.00 -13.14
CA ASP A 60 -3.75 -2.06 -12.86
C ASP A 60 -5.08 -1.79 -13.59
N LEU A 61 -5.58 -0.55 -13.56
CA LEU A 61 -6.78 -0.15 -14.32
C LEU A 61 -6.59 -0.35 -15.83
N GLY A 62 -5.40 -0.03 -16.35
CA GLY A 62 -5.04 -0.23 -17.75
C GLY A 62 -5.00 -1.71 -18.13
N LEU A 63 -4.44 -2.58 -17.29
CA LEU A 63 -4.46 -4.03 -17.49
C LEU A 63 -5.89 -4.57 -17.47
N PHE A 64 -6.72 -4.11 -16.52
CA PHE A 64 -8.12 -4.50 -16.43
C PHE A 64 -8.94 -4.09 -17.65
N VAL A 65 -8.92 -2.80 -18.00
CA VAL A 65 -9.65 -2.27 -19.17
C VAL A 65 -9.11 -2.87 -20.47
N GLY A 66 -7.79 -3.00 -20.60
CA GLY A 66 -7.15 -3.65 -21.74
C GLY A 66 -7.60 -5.10 -21.90
N SER A 67 -7.70 -5.85 -20.80
CA SER A 67 -8.22 -7.23 -20.82
C SER A 67 -9.66 -7.29 -21.32
N ILE A 68 -10.53 -6.39 -20.84
CA ILE A 68 -11.93 -6.29 -21.25
C ILE A 68 -12.02 -6.01 -22.75
N VAL A 69 -11.33 -4.98 -23.25
CA VAL A 69 -11.33 -4.65 -24.68
C VAL A 69 -10.85 -5.82 -25.54
N CYS A 70 -9.79 -6.51 -25.10
CA CYS A 70 -9.27 -7.69 -25.78
C CYS A 70 -10.30 -8.85 -25.80
N PHE A 71 -11.05 -9.07 -24.71
CA PHE A 71 -12.10 -10.10 -24.67
C PHE A 71 -13.25 -9.81 -25.62
N PHE A 72 -13.70 -8.55 -25.71
CA PHE A 72 -14.81 -8.13 -26.57
C PHE A 72 -14.44 -7.98 -28.05
N SER A 73 -13.16 -8.08 -28.42
CA SER A 73 -12.71 -7.99 -29.81
C SER A 73 -13.22 -9.14 -30.70
N GLY A 74 -13.58 -10.29 -30.13
CA GLY A 74 -14.03 -11.47 -30.87
C GLY A 74 -12.92 -12.29 -31.54
N ASP A 75 -11.67 -11.78 -31.53
CA ASP A 75 -10.51 -12.47 -32.08
C ASP A 75 -9.87 -13.42 -31.04
N PRO A 76 -9.70 -14.72 -31.33
CA PRO A 76 -9.14 -15.68 -30.38
C PRO A 76 -7.72 -15.34 -29.88
N SER A 77 -6.90 -14.71 -30.72
CA SER A 77 -5.54 -14.27 -30.37
C SER A 77 -5.55 -13.14 -29.35
N LEU A 78 -6.42 -12.14 -29.55
CA LEU A 78 -6.62 -11.04 -28.60
C LEU A 78 -7.26 -11.53 -27.31
N GLN A 79 -8.19 -12.50 -27.36
CA GLN A 79 -8.74 -13.13 -26.15
C GLN A 79 -7.66 -13.82 -25.31
N MET A 80 -6.70 -14.53 -25.92
CA MET A 80 -5.55 -15.07 -25.19
C MET A 80 -4.70 -13.97 -24.55
N LEU A 81 -4.47 -12.86 -25.26
CA LEU A 81 -3.76 -11.71 -24.69
C LEU A 81 -4.52 -11.12 -23.49
N GLY A 82 -5.85 -10.96 -23.59
CA GLY A 82 -6.70 -10.51 -22.50
C GLY A 82 -6.62 -11.42 -21.27
N LEU A 83 -6.59 -12.74 -21.47
CA LEU A 83 -6.36 -13.73 -20.41
C LEU A 83 -5.01 -13.54 -19.70
N ILE A 84 -3.95 -13.25 -20.46
CA ILE A 84 -2.62 -13.02 -19.89
C ILE A 84 -2.60 -11.70 -19.09
N LEU A 85 -3.23 -10.65 -19.60
CA LEU A 85 -3.31 -9.34 -18.93
C LEU A 85 -4.03 -9.44 -17.58
N ILE A 86 -5.21 -10.09 -17.53
CA ILE A 86 -5.97 -10.26 -16.29
C ILE A 86 -5.24 -11.18 -15.29
N LEU A 87 -4.50 -12.18 -15.78
CA LEU A 87 -3.69 -13.04 -14.92
C LEU A 87 -2.54 -12.25 -14.28
N MET A 88 -1.87 -11.39 -15.06
CA MET A 88 -0.77 -10.57 -14.56
C MET A 88 -1.25 -9.54 -13.52
N ASP A 89 -2.40 -8.91 -13.76
CA ASP A 89 -3.07 -8.01 -12.82
C ASP A 89 -3.49 -8.73 -11.52
N ALA A 90 -4.07 -9.93 -11.64
CA ALA A 90 -4.41 -10.75 -10.47
C ALA A 90 -3.16 -11.13 -9.66
N LEU A 91 -2.04 -11.49 -10.31
CA LEU A 91 -0.78 -11.79 -9.63
C LEU A 91 -0.19 -10.57 -8.93
N HIS A 92 -0.23 -9.40 -9.56
CA HIS A 92 0.20 -8.14 -8.94
C HIS A 92 -0.64 -7.84 -7.70
N THR A 93 -1.97 -7.93 -7.83
CA THR A 93 -2.93 -7.77 -6.73
C THR A 93 -2.63 -8.72 -5.58
N LEU A 94 -2.37 -10.00 -5.85
CA LEU A 94 -2.02 -10.99 -4.83
C LEU A 94 -0.70 -10.66 -4.11
N PHE A 95 0.31 -10.21 -4.86
CA PHE A 95 1.59 -9.80 -4.28
C PHE A 95 1.42 -8.59 -3.34
N VAL A 96 0.63 -7.61 -3.75
CA VAL A 96 0.32 -6.43 -2.92
C VAL A 96 -0.53 -6.80 -1.72
N PHE A 97 -1.52 -7.67 -1.90
CA PHE A 97 -2.35 -8.21 -0.81
C PHE A 97 -1.48 -8.92 0.24
N TYR A 98 -0.55 -9.76 -0.19
CA TYR A 98 0.43 -10.40 0.70
C TYR A 98 1.24 -9.36 1.48
N LYS A 99 1.78 -8.33 0.81
CA LYS A 99 2.53 -7.25 1.47
C LYS A 99 1.70 -6.46 2.48
N LEU A 100 0.41 -6.25 2.20
CA LEU A 100 -0.52 -5.65 3.15
C LEU A 100 -0.63 -6.54 4.40
N ILE A 101 -0.92 -7.83 4.25
CA ILE A 101 -1.08 -8.75 5.39
C ILE A 101 0.19 -8.86 6.25
N VAL A 102 1.37 -8.84 5.64
CA VAL A 102 2.66 -8.86 6.36
C VAL A 102 2.98 -7.49 7.01
N GLY A 103 2.21 -6.45 6.74
CA GLY A 103 2.40 -5.11 7.30
C GLY A 103 3.62 -4.38 6.72
N GLN A 104 4.02 -4.74 5.50
CA GLN A 104 5.18 -4.13 4.80
C GLN A 104 4.75 -3.11 3.74
N GLN A 105 3.45 -2.83 3.62
CA GLN A 105 2.95 -1.95 2.58
C GLN A 105 3.13 -0.47 2.95
N LEU A 106 3.73 0.26 2.01
CA LEU A 106 3.89 1.71 2.09
C LEU A 106 2.80 2.41 1.28
N ASP A 107 2.38 3.57 1.75
CA ASP A 107 1.54 4.49 1.00
C ASP A 107 2.36 5.26 -0.05
N GLY A 108 1.71 6.05 -0.89
CA GLY A 108 2.37 6.84 -1.95
C GLY A 108 3.33 7.93 -1.44
N ALA A 109 3.32 8.24 -0.14
CA ALA A 109 4.28 9.13 0.50
C ALA A 109 5.43 8.36 1.19
N GLY A 110 5.48 7.03 1.04
CA GLY A 110 6.48 6.18 1.69
C GLY A 110 6.17 5.87 3.15
N ARG A 111 4.93 6.11 3.61
CA ARG A 111 4.49 5.87 4.98
C ARG A 111 3.93 4.49 5.18
N LEU A 112 4.24 3.87 6.31
CA LEU A 112 3.78 2.51 6.59
C LEU A 112 2.29 2.48 6.92
N VAL A 113 1.53 1.61 6.27
CA VAL A 113 0.12 1.35 6.61
C VAL A 113 0.07 0.26 7.68
N THR A 114 -0.27 0.65 8.91
CA THR A 114 -0.21 -0.25 10.08
C THR A 114 -1.54 -0.96 10.31
N TYR A 115 -1.51 -2.28 10.53
CA TYR A 115 -2.67 -3.03 10.98
C TYR A 115 -2.89 -2.88 12.50
N PRO A 116 -4.13 -3.05 13.01
CA PRO A 116 -4.41 -2.93 14.44
C PRO A 116 -3.62 -3.98 15.24
N GLY A 117 -2.73 -3.51 16.11
CA GLY A 117 -1.85 -4.36 16.93
C GLY A 117 -0.40 -4.50 16.44
N GLN A 118 -0.02 -3.86 15.33
CA GLN A 118 1.38 -3.81 14.90
C GLN A 118 2.22 -3.02 15.92
N PHE A 119 3.12 -3.70 16.64
CA PHE A 119 3.92 -3.07 17.70
C PHE A 119 4.92 -2.05 17.15
N ARG A 120 4.96 -0.88 17.81
CA ARG A 120 5.99 0.16 17.68
C ARG A 120 7.33 -0.41 18.17
N SER A 121 8.22 -0.80 17.26
CA SER A 121 9.64 -0.99 17.55
C SER A 121 10.44 0.26 17.18
#